data_AF-G7DZE4-F1
#
_entry.id   AF-G7DZE4-F1
#
_cell.length_a   1.000
_cell.length_b   1.000
_cell.length_c   1.000
_cell.angle_alpha   90.00
_cell.angle_beta   90.00
_cell.angle_gamma   90.00
#
_symmetry.space_group_name_H-M   'P 1'
#
loop_
_entity.id
_entity.type
_entity.pdbx_description
1 polymer ?
#
loop_
_entity_poly.entity_id
_entity_poly.type
_entity_poly.pdbx_seq_one_letter_code
_entity_poly.pdbx_strand_id
1 'polypeptide(L)'
;MKLSGTLISFITLAGSSAAQAQVAANNPNVACILNIQGAIFYFGMLMWSDMTHWYTKGIVRSDAVPVATSYDANTRTISGISADGSTDLRISVWPSANGDGSLAAFLVDGNLHYNGVTTRIATNDYNAYGSACQYYTGAEVINFNLCHKGAPRC
;
A
#
# COMPACT_ATOMS: atom_id res chain seq x y z
N MET A 1 -20.38 -34.64 4.24
CA MET A 1 -20.16 -33.21 4.57
C MET A 1 -19.60 -32.55 3.33
N LYS A 2 -20.38 -31.69 2.66
CA LYS A 2 -19.97 -30.97 1.43
C LYS A 2 -19.32 -29.66 1.85
N LEU A 3 -18.06 -29.45 1.47
CA LEU A 3 -17.32 -28.21 1.66
C LEU A 3 -17.83 -27.18 0.63
N SER A 4 -18.56 -26.19 1.13
CA SER A 4 -18.91 -24.97 0.41
C SER A 4 -17.66 -24.11 0.28
N GLY A 5 -16.98 -24.19 -0.87
CA GLY A 5 -15.90 -23.27 -1.22
C GLY A 5 -16.49 -21.90 -1.56
N THR A 6 -16.34 -20.94 -0.65
CA THR A 6 -16.68 -19.54 -0.90
C THR A 6 -15.73 -19.00 -1.96
N LEU A 7 -16.29 -18.77 -3.16
CA LEU A 7 -15.64 -18.04 -4.24
C LEU A 7 -15.36 -16.61 -3.75
N ILE A 8 -14.09 -16.24 -3.60
CA ILE A 8 -13.72 -14.84 -3.34
C ILE A 8 -14.03 -14.08 -4.64
N SER A 9 -15.12 -13.32 -4.62
CA SER A 9 -15.48 -12.40 -5.69
C SER A 9 -14.31 -11.45 -5.96
N PHE A 10 -13.79 -11.52 -7.18
CA PHE A 10 -13.00 -10.43 -7.74
C PHE A 10 -13.90 -9.20 -7.83
N ILE A 11 -13.75 -8.27 -6.89
CA ILE A 11 -14.32 -6.93 -7.01
C ILE A 11 -13.60 -6.29 -8.19
N THR A 12 -14.23 -6.25 -9.34
CA THR A 12 -13.87 -5.31 -10.40
C THR A 12 -14.21 -3.91 -9.89
N LEU A 13 -13.21 -3.22 -9.35
CA LEU A 13 -13.28 -1.80 -8.97
C LEU A 13 -13.44 -0.94 -10.23
N ALA A 14 -14.66 -0.81 -10.73
CA ALA A 14 -15.04 0.24 -11.66
C ALA A 14 -15.29 1.53 -10.87
N GLY A 15 -14.23 2.17 -10.36
CA GLY A 15 -14.38 3.40 -9.57
C GLY A 15 -13.10 4.17 -9.25
N SER A 16 -11.92 3.58 -9.45
CA SER A 16 -10.67 4.14 -8.96
C SER A 16 -9.69 4.57 -10.05
N SER A 17 -10.21 5.12 -11.15
CA SER A 17 -9.40 5.35 -12.36
C SER A 17 -8.32 6.42 -12.21
N ALA A 18 -8.54 7.51 -11.47
CA ALA A 18 -7.53 8.59 -11.39
C ALA A 18 -6.34 8.24 -10.48
N ALA A 19 -6.60 7.69 -9.30
CA ALA A 19 -5.56 7.32 -8.34
C ALA A 19 -4.74 6.11 -8.84
N GLN A 20 -5.42 5.10 -9.42
CA GLN A 20 -4.76 3.95 -10.04
C GLN A 20 -4.00 4.37 -11.31
N ALA A 21 -4.55 5.25 -12.15
CA ALA A 21 -3.86 5.74 -13.35
C ALA A 21 -2.62 6.55 -13.01
N GLN A 22 -2.61 7.33 -11.92
CA GLN A 22 -1.41 8.08 -11.52
C GLN A 22 -0.32 7.18 -10.94
N VAL A 23 -0.68 6.12 -10.21
CA VAL A 23 0.27 5.10 -9.76
C VAL A 23 0.84 4.37 -10.97
N ALA A 24 0.00 3.94 -11.91
CA ALA A 24 0.44 3.34 -13.17
C ALA A 24 1.32 4.30 -14.00
N ALA A 25 0.96 5.58 -14.09
CA ALA A 25 1.71 6.58 -14.88
C ALA A 25 3.10 6.90 -14.30
N ASN A 26 3.32 6.67 -13.00
CA ASN A 26 4.63 6.85 -12.39
C ASN A 26 5.54 5.61 -12.55
N ASN A 27 5.05 4.52 -13.16
CA ASN A 27 5.78 3.25 -13.35
C ASN A 27 6.55 2.77 -12.10
N PRO A 28 5.88 2.61 -10.94
CA PRO A 28 6.53 2.08 -9.76
C PRO A 28 6.97 0.64 -9.98
N ASN A 29 8.15 0.30 -9.49
CA ASN A 29 8.61 -1.07 -9.37
C ASN A 29 7.67 -1.88 -8.47
N VAL A 30 7.18 -1.32 -7.36
CA VAL A 30 6.18 -1.96 -6.50
C VAL A 30 4.97 -1.05 -6.36
N ALA A 31 3.77 -1.53 -6.69
CA ALA A 31 2.51 -0.84 -6.49
C ALA A 31 1.58 -1.69 -5.61
N CYS A 32 0.93 -1.06 -4.64
CA CYS A 32 0.12 -1.73 -3.64
C CYS A 32 -1.20 -0.97 -3.43
N ILE A 33 -2.29 -1.73 -3.31
CA ILE A 33 -3.64 -1.23 -3.01
C ILE A 33 -4.01 -1.70 -1.60
N LEU A 34 -4.45 -0.77 -0.77
CA LEU A 34 -4.85 -0.98 0.60
C LEU A 34 -6.27 -0.43 0.78
N ASN A 35 -7.18 -1.25 1.29
CA ASN A 35 -8.53 -0.80 1.65
C ASN A 35 -8.62 -0.65 3.16
N ILE A 36 -8.96 0.55 3.63
CA ILE A 36 -9.15 0.86 5.05
C ILE A 36 -10.56 1.41 5.20
N GLN A 37 -11.45 0.63 5.82
CA GLN A 37 -12.83 1.07 6.11
C GLN A 37 -13.58 1.60 4.87
N GLY A 38 -13.34 1.01 3.70
CA GLY A 38 -13.95 1.41 2.43
C GLY A 38 -13.20 2.49 1.65
N ALA A 39 -12.24 3.20 2.27
CA ALA A 39 -11.35 4.12 1.57
C ALA A 39 -10.19 3.36 0.92
N ILE A 40 -9.85 3.71 -0.32
CA ILE A 40 -8.81 3.04 -1.09
C ILE A 40 -7.55 3.90 -1.09
N PHE A 41 -6.49 3.32 -0.57
CA PHE A 41 -5.15 3.88 -0.60
C PHE A 41 -4.30 3.12 -1.59
N TYR A 42 -3.49 3.88 -2.31
CA TYR A 42 -2.46 3.35 -3.17
C TYR A 42 -1.13 3.75 -2.57
N PHE A 43 -0.20 2.82 -2.45
CA PHE A 43 1.18 3.16 -2.14
C PHE A 43 2.13 2.38 -3.04
N GLY A 44 3.37 2.84 -3.13
CA GLY A 44 4.33 2.17 -4.00
C GLY A 44 5.74 2.70 -3.87
N MET A 45 6.68 1.97 -4.48
CA MET A 45 8.11 2.26 -4.51
C MET A 45 8.56 2.42 -5.97
N LEU A 46 9.32 3.48 -6.25
CA LEU A 46 9.54 3.94 -7.63
C LEU A 46 10.94 3.69 -8.19
N MET A 47 11.99 3.85 -7.38
CA MET A 47 13.36 3.94 -7.89
C MET A 47 14.27 3.01 -7.12
N TRP A 48 14.53 1.82 -7.67
CA TRP A 48 15.47 0.87 -7.10
C TRP A 48 16.91 1.39 -7.24
N SER A 49 17.72 1.22 -6.20
CA SER A 49 19.16 1.49 -6.23
C SER A 49 19.92 0.18 -6.07
N ASP A 50 20.67 -0.19 -7.10
CA ASP A 50 21.55 -1.37 -7.06
C ASP A 50 22.68 -1.22 -6.04
N MET A 51 23.09 0.02 -5.74
CA MET A 51 24.15 0.26 -4.76
C MET A 51 23.68 -0.02 -3.32
N THR A 52 22.45 0.35 -2.99
CA THR A 52 21.91 0.19 -1.62
C THR A 52 20.95 -0.99 -1.49
N HIS A 53 20.65 -1.68 -2.61
CA HIS A 53 19.62 -2.70 -2.72
C HIS A 53 18.29 -2.22 -2.11
N TRP A 54 17.94 -0.96 -2.38
CA TRP A 54 16.77 -0.34 -1.78
C TRP A 54 16.20 0.79 -2.63
N TYR A 55 14.95 1.13 -2.36
CA TYR A 55 14.23 2.18 -3.03
C TYR A 55 14.58 3.57 -2.50
N THR A 56 14.75 4.53 -3.42
CA THR A 56 15.06 5.93 -3.10
C THR A 56 13.84 6.86 -3.16
N LYS A 57 12.67 6.33 -3.54
CA LYS A 57 11.44 7.11 -3.65
C LYS A 57 10.20 6.25 -3.42
N GLY A 58 9.22 6.81 -2.71
CA GLY A 58 7.90 6.23 -2.48
C GLY A 58 6.76 7.13 -2.94
N ILE A 59 5.58 6.55 -3.12
CA ILE A 59 4.32 7.25 -3.43
C ILE A 59 3.21 6.78 -2.50
N VAL A 60 2.29 7.68 -2.16
CA VAL A 60 1.00 7.32 -1.58
C VAL A 60 -0.09 8.22 -2.15
N ARG A 61 -1.27 7.66 -2.40
CA ARG A 61 -2.46 8.33 -2.93
C ARG A 61 -3.69 7.79 -2.22
N SER A 62 -4.76 8.58 -2.24
CA SER A 62 -6.07 8.20 -1.70
C SER A 62 -7.14 8.61 -2.69
N ASP A 63 -8.18 7.79 -2.80
CA ASP A 63 -9.40 8.14 -3.54
C ASP A 63 -10.36 9.03 -2.72
N ALA A 64 -10.24 9.00 -1.39
CA ALA A 64 -11.06 9.78 -0.46
C ALA A 64 -10.69 11.26 -0.47
N VAL A 65 -9.40 11.58 -0.38
CA VAL A 65 -8.90 12.95 -0.26
C VAL A 65 -7.51 13.09 -0.91
N PRO A 66 -7.22 14.17 -1.64
CA PRO A 66 -5.86 14.43 -2.10
C PRO A 66 -4.87 14.50 -0.94
N VAL A 67 -3.78 13.74 -1.04
CA VAL A 67 -2.69 13.72 -0.04
C VAL A 67 -1.37 14.13 -0.68
N ALA A 68 -0.62 14.98 0.02
CA ALA A 68 0.78 15.23 -0.28
C ALA A 68 1.61 14.02 0.18
N THR A 69 2.59 13.63 -0.63
CA THR A 69 3.48 12.50 -0.30
C THR A 69 4.84 12.98 0.15
N SER A 70 5.37 12.35 1.20
CA SER A 70 6.79 12.36 1.53
C SER A 70 7.32 10.92 1.67
N TYR A 71 8.64 10.77 1.54
CA TYR A 71 9.32 9.49 1.70
C TYR A 71 10.62 9.69 2.48
N ASP A 72 10.85 8.82 3.46
CA ASP A 72 12.11 8.71 4.21
C ASP A 72 12.74 7.35 3.94
N ALA A 73 13.89 7.35 3.26
CA ALA A 73 14.62 6.14 2.91
C ALA A 73 15.25 5.43 4.12
N ASN A 74 15.60 6.18 5.18
CA ASN A 74 16.26 5.62 6.36
C ASN A 74 15.28 4.79 7.19
N THR A 75 14.08 5.34 7.40
CA THR A 75 13.01 4.68 8.13
C THR A 75 12.10 3.85 7.23
N ARG A 76 12.31 3.91 5.91
CA ARG A 76 11.53 3.18 4.88
C ARG A 76 10.05 3.50 4.96
N THR A 77 9.74 4.76 5.23
CA THR A 77 8.39 5.23 5.51
C THR A 77 7.91 6.17 4.43
N ILE A 78 6.71 5.90 3.93
CA ILE A 78 5.96 6.74 3.01
C ILE A 78 4.88 7.44 3.84
N SER A 79 4.77 8.76 3.73
CA SER A 79 3.70 9.50 4.42
C SER A 79 2.76 10.14 3.42
N GLY A 80 1.47 10.14 3.74
CA GLY A 80 0.40 10.76 2.97
C GLY A 80 -0.43 11.67 3.86
N ILE A 81 -0.32 12.98 3.65
CA ILE A 81 -0.97 13.98 4.50
C ILE A 81 -1.87 14.87 3.65
N SER A 82 -3.15 14.97 3.99
CA SER A 82 -4.08 15.90 3.34
C SER A 82 -3.82 17.33 3.80
N ALA A 83 -4.16 18.32 2.97
CA ALA A 83 -3.87 19.74 3.26
C ALA A 83 -4.57 20.25 4.54
N ASP A 84 -5.71 19.66 4.89
CA ASP A 84 -6.49 19.96 6.09
C ASP A 84 -6.09 19.08 7.30
N GLY A 85 -5.13 18.16 7.15
CA GLY A 85 -4.67 17.25 8.19
C GLY A 85 -5.67 16.16 8.58
N SER A 86 -6.81 16.06 7.90
CA SER A 86 -7.86 15.08 8.18
C SER A 86 -7.41 13.64 7.87
N THR A 87 -6.45 13.49 6.96
CA THR A 87 -5.75 12.24 6.68
C THR A 87 -4.25 12.44 6.90
N ASP A 88 -3.66 11.62 7.77
CA ASP A 88 -2.21 11.50 8.00
C ASP A 88 -1.92 10.01 8.10
N LEU A 89 -1.44 9.40 7.03
CA LEU A 89 -1.06 8.00 6.98
C LEU A 89 0.44 7.86 6.83
N ARG A 90 1.01 6.92 7.56
CA ARG A 90 2.40 6.49 7.48
C ARG A 90 2.42 5.01 7.17
N ILE A 91 3.19 4.66 6.15
CA ILE A 91 3.34 3.30 5.66
C ILE A 91 4.82 2.96 5.71
N SER A 92 5.22 2.12 6.65
CA SER A 92 6.58 1.59 6.71
C SER A 92 6.65 0.26 5.99
N VAL A 93 7.67 0.04 5.17
CA VAL A 93 7.81 -1.18 4.38
C VAL A 93 9.11 -1.92 4.70
N TRP A 94 9.05 -3.25 4.62
CA TRP A 94 10.21 -4.13 4.77
C TRP A 94 10.54 -4.84 3.46
N PRO A 95 11.79 -4.75 2.96
CA PRO A 95 12.24 -5.54 1.82
C PRO A 95 12.15 -7.04 2.11
N SER A 96 11.97 -7.82 1.06
CA SER A 96 12.24 -9.25 1.08
C SER A 96 13.73 -9.54 1.23
N ALA A 97 14.05 -10.69 1.83
CA ALA A 97 15.43 -11.13 2.05
C ALA A 97 16.11 -11.65 0.77
N ASN A 98 15.35 -11.88 -0.30
CA ASN A 98 15.86 -12.36 -1.58
C ASN A 98 16.56 -11.26 -2.42
N GLY A 99 16.47 -9.99 -2.01
CA GLY A 99 17.19 -8.88 -2.63
C GLY A 99 16.69 -8.51 -4.04
N ASP A 100 15.53 -9.03 -4.45
CA ASP A 100 14.97 -8.82 -5.78
C ASP A 100 14.14 -7.54 -5.91
N GLY A 101 14.04 -6.73 -4.85
CA GLY A 101 13.22 -5.51 -4.82
C GLY A 101 11.76 -5.72 -4.40
N SER A 102 11.33 -6.94 -4.10
CA SER A 102 10.03 -7.22 -3.50
C SER A 102 9.95 -6.82 -2.03
N LEU A 103 8.72 -6.78 -1.50
CA LEU A 103 8.44 -6.45 -0.11
C LEU A 103 7.98 -7.69 0.66
N ALA A 104 8.44 -7.84 1.90
CA ALA A 104 8.03 -8.92 2.79
C ALA A 104 6.84 -8.55 3.68
N ALA A 105 6.80 -7.29 4.15
CA ALA A 105 5.73 -6.82 5.02
C ALA A 105 5.57 -5.30 4.96
N PHE A 106 4.46 -4.80 5.49
CA PHE A 106 4.25 -3.37 5.74
C PHE A 106 3.66 -3.11 7.12
N LEU A 107 3.77 -1.89 7.62
CA LEU A 107 2.97 -1.37 8.73
C LEU A 107 2.23 -0.16 8.21
N VAL A 108 1.00 0.03 8.68
CA VAL A 108 0.27 1.28 8.49
C VAL A 108 -0.10 1.85 9.85
N ASP A 109 0.08 3.15 10.01
CA ASP A 109 -0.42 3.91 11.15
C ASP A 109 -0.84 5.30 10.70
N GLY A 110 -1.81 5.87 11.41
CA GLY A 110 -2.28 7.19 10.99
C GLY A 110 -3.68 7.52 11.44
N ASN A 111 -4.18 8.64 10.96
CA ASN A 111 -5.58 9.02 11.05
C ASN A 111 -6.15 9.08 9.63
N LEU A 112 -7.36 8.55 9.48
CA LEU A 112 -8.12 8.59 8.25
C LEU A 112 -9.48 9.24 8.52
N HIS A 113 -9.75 10.36 7.88
CA HIS A 113 -11.10 10.91 7.85
C HIS A 113 -11.81 10.49 6.55
N TYR A 114 -12.86 9.69 6.67
CA TYR A 114 -13.64 9.20 5.54
C TYR A 114 -15.12 9.10 5.91
N ASN A 115 -16.01 9.53 5.01
CA ASN A 115 -17.46 9.56 5.21
C ASN A 115 -17.89 10.22 6.54
N GLY A 116 -17.23 11.31 6.93
CA GLY A 116 -17.53 12.06 8.16
C GLY A 116 -17.03 11.40 9.46
N VAL A 117 -16.27 10.30 9.37
CA VAL A 117 -15.72 9.58 10.52
C VAL A 117 -14.20 9.62 10.47
N THR A 118 -13.59 10.00 11.60
CA THR A 118 -12.14 9.86 11.79
C THR A 118 -11.82 8.51 12.44
N THR A 119 -11.07 7.68 11.73
CA THR A 119 -10.57 6.39 12.20
C THR A 119 -9.08 6.52 12.52
N ARG A 120 -8.69 6.18 13.75
CA ARG A 120 -7.28 5.99 14.12
C ARG A 120 -6.87 4.58 13.70
N ILE A 121 -5.79 4.49 12.93
CA ILE A 121 -5.14 3.24 12.57
C ILE A 121 -3.90 3.10 13.45
N ALA A 122 -3.87 2.05 14.26
CA ALA A 122 -2.73 1.73 15.10
C ALA A 122 -1.83 0.69 14.43
N THR A 123 -0.52 0.76 14.69
CA THR A 123 0.48 -0.20 14.18
C THR A 123 0.25 -1.64 14.63
N ASN A 124 -0.72 -1.88 15.52
CA ASN A 124 -1.09 -3.21 16.00
C ASN A 124 -2.48 -3.69 15.54
N ASP A 125 -3.10 -2.97 14.62
CA ASP A 125 -4.37 -3.37 14.02
C ASP A 125 -4.15 -4.40 12.89
N TYR A 126 -3.63 -5.57 13.26
CA TYR A 126 -3.08 -6.57 12.35
C TYR A 126 -4.13 -7.32 11.51
N ASN A 127 -5.38 -7.35 11.98
CA ASN A 127 -6.43 -8.18 11.37
C ASN A 127 -7.25 -7.44 10.32
N ALA A 128 -7.08 -6.12 10.20
CA ALA A 128 -7.93 -5.28 9.37
C ALA A 128 -7.32 -4.98 7.99
N TYR A 129 -6.00 -5.20 7.79
CA TYR A 129 -5.28 -4.59 6.67
C TYR A 129 -4.35 -5.58 5.96
N GLY A 130 -4.79 -6.05 4.79
CA GLY A 130 -3.95 -6.67 3.78
C GLY A 130 -3.85 -5.75 2.57
N SER A 131 -2.74 -5.83 1.83
CA SER A 131 -2.60 -5.10 0.57
C SER A 131 -2.43 -6.06 -0.60
N ALA A 132 -3.12 -5.77 -1.70
CA ALA A 132 -2.87 -6.44 -2.98
C ALA A 132 -1.80 -5.64 -3.73
N CYS A 133 -0.68 -6.28 -4.03
CA CYS A 133 0.49 -5.64 -4.62
C CYS A 133 0.91 -6.27 -5.95
N GLN A 134 1.63 -5.47 -6.73
CA GLN A 134 2.23 -5.82 -8.00
C GLN A 134 3.70 -5.42 -7.96
N TYR A 135 4.59 -6.35 -8.34
CA TYR A 135 6.01 -6.10 -8.54
C TYR A 135 6.36 -6.19 -10.02
N TYR A 136 7.03 -5.16 -10.55
CA TYR A 136 7.40 -5.00 -11.95
C TYR A 136 8.91 -5.18 -12.11
N THR A 137 9.33 -6.23 -12.81
CA THR A 137 10.75 -6.52 -13.11
C THR A 137 11.16 -6.05 -14.51
N GLY A 138 10.35 -5.19 -15.14
CA GLY A 138 10.54 -4.72 -16.52
C GLY A 138 10.07 -5.69 -17.59
N ALA A 139 10.24 -7.00 -17.39
CA ALA A 139 9.74 -8.05 -18.29
C ALA A 139 8.45 -8.73 -17.77
N GLU A 140 8.23 -8.72 -16.46
CA GLU A 140 7.15 -9.46 -15.83
C GLU A 140 6.42 -8.62 -14.77
N VAL A 141 5.17 -8.98 -14.52
CA VAL A 141 4.33 -8.44 -13.44
C VAL A 141 3.96 -9.59 -12.51
N ILE A 142 4.40 -9.50 -11.26
CA ILE A 142 4.13 -10.49 -10.22
C ILE A 142 3.09 -9.92 -9.26
N ASN A 143 1.93 -10.57 -9.15
CA ASN A 143 0.90 -10.21 -8.17
C ASN A 143 1.16 -10.96 -6.86
N PHE A 144 1.09 -10.25 -5.73
CA PHE A 144 1.28 -10.84 -4.41
C PHE A 144 0.44 -10.12 -3.36
N ASN A 145 0.07 -10.82 -2.30
CA ASN A 145 -0.52 -10.21 -1.12
C ASN A 145 0.61 -9.77 -0.18
N LEU A 146 0.58 -8.51 0.23
CA LEU A 146 1.50 -7.97 1.22
C LEU A 146 0.78 -7.90 2.58
N CYS A 147 1.36 -8.61 3.54
CA CYS A 147 0.85 -8.72 4.90
C CYS A 147 1.28 -7.55 5.77
N HIS A 148 0.40 -7.15 6.69
CA HIS A 148 0.80 -6.30 7.79
C HIS A 148 1.84 -7.03 8.66
N LYS A 149 2.87 -6.33 9.12
CA LYS A 149 3.94 -6.90 9.93
C LYS A 149 3.36 -7.38 11.26
N GLY A 150 3.63 -8.63 11.60
CA GLY A 150 3.08 -9.29 12.79
C GLY A 150 1.68 -9.89 12.59
N ALA A 151 1.06 -9.72 11.42
CA ALA A 151 -0.21 -10.38 11.14
C ALA A 151 -0.05 -11.90 11.08
N PRO A 152 -1.00 -12.67 11.65
CA PRO A 152 -0.95 -14.13 11.59
C PRO A 152 -1.23 -14.68 10.18
N ARG A 153 -1.83 -13.88 9.30
CA ARG A 153 -2.16 -14.22 7.91
C ARG A 153 -2.36 -12.96 7.05
N CYS A 154 -2.20 -13.14 5.74
CA CYS A 154 -2.83 -12.32 4.71
C CYS A 154 -4.06 -13.10 4.21
#